data_AF-A0A380A743-F1
#
_entry.id   AF-A0A380A743-F1
#
_cell.length_a   1.000
_cell.length_b   1.000
_cell.length_c   1.000
_cell.angle_alpha   90.00
_cell.angle_beta   90.00
_cell.angle_gamma   90.00
#
_symmetry.space_group_name_H-M   'P 1'
#
loop_
_entity.id
_entity.type
_entity.pdbx_description
1 polymer ?
#
loop_
_entity_poly.entity_id
_entity_poly.type
_entity_poly.pdbx_seq_one_letter_code
_entity_poly.pdbx_strand_id
1 'polypeptide(L)'
;MRFSSLCGAKGQSINGLVAEVDTQKLFLCTNTLNRAAASVTLALSIVFFISGFAKLFGVPMFHAPFTLMNLPTGFGYVIGLMEVIGALGLCLRDYRVLSASGLLAIMMGAIYFHFNYEMPMNALPALSLSAGLFLIIKLDETIERLVRFQRQLALSRSAF
;
A
#
# COMPACT_ATOMS: atom_id res chain seq x y z
N MET A 1 0.44 -12.42 8.85
CA MET A 1 -0.74 -13.29 8.58
C MET A 1 -0.27 -14.57 7.91
N ARG A 2 -0.84 -15.73 8.28
CA ARG A 2 -0.48 -17.04 7.68
C ARG A 2 -1.28 -17.27 6.39
N PHE A 3 -0.59 -17.63 5.31
CA PHE A 3 -1.16 -17.88 3.98
C PHE A 3 -2.32 -18.90 3.98
N SER A 4 -2.21 -19.94 4.80
CA SER A 4 -3.20 -21.03 4.90
C SER A 4 -4.59 -20.58 5.35
N SER A 5 -4.70 -19.46 6.07
CA SER A 5 -5.99 -18.96 6.56
C SER A 5 -6.68 -17.98 5.61
N LEU A 6 -5.95 -17.27 4.75
CA LEU A 6 -6.51 -16.25 3.84
C LEU A 6 -7.13 -16.86 2.57
N CYS A 7 -6.52 -17.90 2.00
CA CYS A 7 -7.06 -18.58 0.83
C CYS A 7 -7.74 -19.92 1.16
N GLY A 8 -7.95 -20.24 2.45
CA GLY A 8 -8.62 -21.49 2.87
C GLY A 8 -7.92 -22.77 2.42
N ALA A 9 -6.64 -22.70 2.05
CA ALA A 9 -5.85 -23.85 1.63
C ALA A 9 -5.47 -24.69 2.86
N LYS A 10 -6.43 -25.50 3.34
CA LYS A 10 -6.16 -26.53 4.34
C LYS A 10 -5.59 -27.74 3.59
N GLY A 11 -4.27 -27.88 3.58
CA GLY A 11 -3.62 -29.08 3.06
C GLY A 11 -4.04 -30.28 3.93
N GLN A 12 -4.88 -31.16 3.40
CA GLN A 12 -5.22 -32.40 4.07
C GLN A 12 -4.17 -33.44 3.66
N SER A 13 -3.28 -33.79 4.60
CA SER A 13 -2.29 -34.85 4.41
C SER A 13 -3.02 -36.19 4.34
N ILE A 14 -3.17 -36.74 3.15
CA ILE A 14 -3.65 -38.10 2.93
C ILE A 14 -2.50 -38.87 2.26
N ASN A 15 -1.90 -39.80 3.00
CA ASN A 15 -1.06 -40.90 2.50
C ASN A 15 0.07 -40.56 1.50
N GLY A 16 0.96 -39.62 1.82
CA GLY A 16 2.29 -39.54 1.17
C GLY A 16 2.32 -39.16 -0.32
N LEU A 17 1.18 -38.90 -0.96
CA LEU A 17 1.13 -38.19 -2.24
C LEU A 17 0.87 -36.71 -1.97
N VAL A 18 1.76 -35.88 -2.51
CA VAL A 18 1.69 -34.42 -2.44
C VAL A 18 0.27 -33.96 -2.74
N ALA A 19 -0.31 -33.27 -1.77
CA ALA A 19 -1.66 -32.75 -1.81
C ALA A 19 -1.96 -32.09 -3.16
N GLU A 20 -3.06 -32.51 -3.78
CA GLU A 20 -3.78 -31.74 -4.78
C GLU A 20 -4.23 -30.43 -4.10
N VAL A 21 -3.32 -29.46 -4.02
CA VAL A 21 -3.69 -28.07 -3.78
C VAL A 21 -4.64 -27.75 -4.91
N ASP A 22 -5.91 -27.52 -4.56
CA ASP A 22 -6.99 -27.13 -5.47
C ASP A 22 -6.57 -25.84 -6.21
N THR A 23 -5.83 -26.02 -7.32
CA THR A 23 -5.17 -24.95 -8.08
C THR A 23 -6.20 -23.94 -8.57
N GLN A 24 -7.44 -24.37 -8.76
CA GLN A 24 -8.57 -23.53 -9.14
C GLN A 24 -8.95 -22.54 -8.01
N LYS A 25 -9.05 -23.01 -6.75
CA LYS A 25 -9.30 -22.12 -5.60
C LYS A 25 -8.17 -21.13 -5.37
N LEU A 26 -6.92 -21.56 -5.59
CA LEU A 26 -5.76 -20.70 -5.41
C LEU A 26 -5.67 -19.61 -6.48
N PHE A 27 -6.01 -19.94 -7.73
CA PHE A 27 -6.10 -18.98 -8.82
C PHE A 27 -7.22 -17.95 -8.58
N LEU A 28 -8.40 -18.41 -8.15
CA LEU A 28 -9.53 -17.53 -7.81
C LEU A 28 -9.21 -16.59 -6.66
N CYS A 29 -8.58 -17.10 -5.59
CA CYS A 29 -8.11 -16.29 -4.45
C CYS A 29 -7.12 -15.21 -4.91
N THR A 30 -6.11 -15.60 -5.71
CA THR A 30 -5.07 -14.68 -6.20
C THR A 30 -5.66 -13.57 -7.05
N ASN A 31 -6.58 -13.89 -7.97
CA ASN A 31 -7.21 -12.88 -8.82
C ASN A 31 -8.08 -11.91 -8.00
N THR A 32 -8.83 -12.42 -7.03
CA THR A 32 -9.69 -11.59 -6.15
C THR A 32 -8.85 -10.65 -5.29
N LEU A 33 -7.77 -11.17 -4.68
CA LEU A 33 -6.84 -10.41 -3.86
C LEU A 33 -6.12 -9.33 -4.67
N ASN A 34 -5.70 -9.64 -5.90
CA ASN A 34 -5.06 -8.69 -6.81
C ASN A 34 -6.02 -7.57 -7.23
N ARG A 35 -7.29 -7.88 -7.52
CA ARG A 35 -8.30 -6.86 -7.85
C ARG A 35 -8.60 -5.94 -6.66
N ALA A 36 -8.67 -6.49 -5.45
CA ALA A 36 -8.82 -5.70 -4.23
C ALA A 36 -7.59 -4.82 -3.95
N ALA A 37 -6.38 -5.35 -4.16
CA ALA A 37 -5.14 -4.58 -4.06
C ALA A 37 -5.14 -3.40 -5.03
N ALA A 38 -5.55 -3.63 -6.27
CA ALA A 38 -5.61 -2.62 -7.30
C ALA A 38 -6.60 -1.50 -6.97
N SER A 39 -7.80 -1.83 -6.47
CA SER A 39 -8.80 -0.82 -6.12
C SER A 39 -8.36 0.07 -4.96
N VAL A 40 -7.79 -0.51 -3.90
CA VAL A 40 -7.26 0.24 -2.75
C VAL A 40 -6.08 1.13 -3.18
N THR A 41 -5.17 0.59 -4.00
CA THR A 41 -4.02 1.34 -4.53
C THR A 41 -4.47 2.53 -5.36
N LEU A 42 -5.47 2.34 -6.23
CA LEU A 42 -6.00 3.40 -7.06
C LEU A 42 -6.67 4.50 -6.22
N ALA A 43 -7.48 4.12 -5.24
CA ALA A 43 -8.13 5.08 -4.34
C ALA A 43 -7.10 5.92 -3.57
N LEU A 44 -6.08 5.29 -2.99
CA LEU A 44 -5.02 6.01 -2.27
C LEU A 44 -4.18 6.89 -3.20
N SER A 45 -3.83 6.39 -4.39
CA SER A 45 -3.11 7.18 -5.40
C SER A 45 -3.86 8.46 -5.74
N ILE A 46 -5.18 8.40 -5.98
CA ILE A 46 -5.99 9.59 -6.28
C ILE A 46 -5.97 10.59 -5.12
N VAL A 47 -6.13 10.13 -3.88
CA VAL A 47 -6.12 11.02 -2.70
C VAL A 47 -4.78 11.74 -2.56
N PHE A 48 -3.66 11.02 -2.67
CA PHE A 48 -2.33 11.62 -2.58
C PHE A 48 -2.03 12.52 -3.78
N PHE A 49 -2.50 12.16 -4.97
CA PHE A 49 -2.34 12.97 -6.17
C PHE A 49 -3.05 14.32 -6.00
N ILE A 50 -4.32 14.33 -5.58
CA ILE A 50 -5.09 15.55 -5.35
C ILE A 50 -4.46 16.39 -4.22
N SER A 51 -4.10 15.77 -3.10
CA SER A 51 -3.42 16.43 -1.98
C SER A 51 -2.11 17.10 -2.41
N GLY A 52 -1.28 16.37 -3.16
CA GLY A 52 0.01 16.87 -3.64
C GLY A 52 -0.15 17.98 -4.66
N PHE A 53 -1.07 17.83 -5.62
CA PHE A 53 -1.40 18.89 -6.57
C PHE A 53 -1.91 20.16 -5.90
N ALA A 54 -2.78 20.03 -4.88
CA ALA A 54 -3.26 21.19 -4.13
C ALA A 54 -2.12 21.94 -3.43
N LYS A 55 -1.11 21.23 -2.91
CA LYS A 55 0.12 21.84 -2.38
C LYS A 55 0.93 22.52 -3.47
N LEU A 56 1.07 21.92 -4.65
CA LEU A 56 1.79 22.53 -5.77
C LEU A 56 1.11 23.80 -6.30
N PHE A 57 -0.22 23.86 -6.28
CA PHE A 57 -0.99 25.07 -6.63
C PHE A 57 -1.01 26.13 -5.52
N GLY A 58 -0.32 25.89 -4.39
CA GLY A 58 -0.21 26.88 -3.32
C GLY A 58 -1.51 27.11 -2.55
N VAL A 59 -2.42 26.13 -2.52
CA VAL A 59 -3.70 26.26 -1.81
C VAL A 59 -3.42 26.51 -0.31
N PRO A 60 -3.84 27.64 0.27
CA PRO A 60 -3.43 28.06 1.61
C PRO A 60 -3.73 27.02 2.71
N MET A 61 -4.87 26.33 2.58
CA MET A 61 -5.28 25.29 3.52
C MET A 61 -4.25 24.16 3.67
N PHE A 62 -3.58 23.77 2.58
CA PHE A 62 -2.58 22.70 2.61
C PHE A 62 -1.19 23.18 3.03
N HIS A 63 -0.96 24.50 3.07
CA HIS A 63 0.29 25.10 3.50
C HIS A 63 0.27 25.57 4.96
N ALA A 64 -0.92 25.81 5.53
CA ALA A 64 -1.09 26.23 6.92
C ALA A 64 -0.34 25.35 7.95
N PRO A 65 -0.33 24.01 7.84
CA PRO A 65 0.42 23.16 8.78
C PRO A 65 1.93 23.47 8.80
N PHE A 66 2.53 23.77 7.65
CA PHE A 66 3.97 24.05 7.56
C PHE A 66 4.32 25.40 8.19
N THR A 67 3.46 26.41 8.02
CA THR A 67 3.61 27.70 8.67
C THR A 67 3.53 27.59 10.19
N LEU A 68 2.58 26.80 10.71
CA LEU A 68 2.43 26.55 12.15
C LEU A 68 3.64 25.82 12.76
N MET A 69 4.25 24.92 11.98
CA MET A 69 5.48 24.23 12.36
C MET A 69 6.76 25.09 12.22
N ASN A 70 6.65 26.36 11.82
CA ASN A 70 7.78 27.24 11.52
C ASN A 70 8.74 26.65 10.46
N LEU A 71 8.22 25.88 9.51
CA LEU A 71 9.00 25.34 8.41
C LEU A 71 9.15 26.38 7.28
N PRO A 72 10.19 26.25 6.43
CA PRO A 72 10.36 27.14 5.28
C PRO A 72 9.13 27.17 4.37
N THR A 73 8.80 28.34 3.81
CA THR A 73 7.62 28.53 2.94
C THR A 73 7.63 27.62 1.70
N GLY A 74 8.81 27.25 1.21
CA GLY A 74 8.98 26.30 0.10
C GLY A 74 8.72 24.84 0.46
N PHE A 75 8.68 24.48 1.75
CA PHE A 75 8.63 23.09 2.20
C PHE A 75 7.35 22.38 1.75
N GLY A 76 6.20 23.08 1.80
CA GLY A 76 4.93 22.52 1.35
C GLY A 76 4.93 22.13 -0.14
N TYR A 77 5.64 22.88 -0.98
CA TYR A 77 5.78 22.54 -2.41
C TYR A 77 6.64 21.30 -2.62
N VAL A 78 7.72 21.14 -1.84
CA VAL A 78 8.56 19.93 -1.88
C VAL A 78 7.76 18.71 -1.47
N ILE A 79 7.00 18.79 -0.38
CA ILE A 79 6.10 17.71 0.06
C ILE A 79 5.04 17.43 -1.01
N GLY A 80 4.43 18.47 -1.59
CA GLY A 80 3.46 18.31 -2.66
C GLY A 80 4.02 17.57 -3.88
N LEU A 81 5.24 17.91 -4.30
CA LEU A 81 5.93 17.21 -5.39
C LEU A 81 6.17 15.74 -5.04
N MET A 82 6.63 15.45 -3.83
CA MET A 82 6.85 14.07 -3.37
C MET A 82 5.55 13.28 -3.26
N GLU A 83 4.45 13.90 -2.83
CA GLU A 83 3.13 13.26 -2.81
C GLU A 83 2.66 12.91 -4.23
N VAL A 84 2.84 13.80 -5.21
CA VAL A 84 2.48 13.53 -6.61
C VAL A 84 3.34 12.42 -7.20
N ILE A 85 4.66 12.47 -7.01
CA ILE A 85 5.57 11.41 -7.49
C ILE A 85 5.23 10.07 -6.83
N GLY A 86 4.99 10.06 -5.52
CA GLY A 86 4.58 8.87 -4.78
C GLY A 86 3.23 8.33 -5.24
N ALA A 87 2.26 9.20 -5.53
CA ALA A 87 0.96 8.81 -6.05
C ALA A 87 1.06 8.14 -7.43
N LEU A 88 1.89 8.69 -8.33
CA LEU A 88 2.16 8.08 -9.64
C LEU A 88 2.94 6.77 -9.51
N GLY A 89 3.91 6.73 -8.60
CA GLY A 89 4.70 5.54 -8.31
C GLY A 89 3.88 4.39 -7.70
N LEU A 90 2.79 4.68 -6.97
CA LEU A 90 1.83 3.65 -6.52
C LEU A 90 1.13 2.94 -7.69
N CYS A 91 0.93 3.60 -8.83
CA CYS A 91 0.32 2.95 -9.99
C CYS A 91 1.27 1.93 -10.63
N LEU A 92 2.58 2.16 -10.57
CA LEU A 92 3.62 1.34 -11.18
C LEU A 92 4.02 0.18 -10.24
N ARG A 93 3.78 -1.07 -10.66
CA ARG A 93 3.96 -2.25 -9.78
C ARG A 93 5.37 -2.35 -9.19
N ASP A 94 6.40 -2.09 -9.99
CA ASP A 94 7.80 -2.22 -9.56
C ASP A 94 8.21 -1.16 -8.52
N TYR A 95 7.51 -0.02 -8.47
CA TYR A 95 7.81 1.09 -7.56
C TYR A 95 6.80 1.23 -6.42
N ARG A 96 5.82 0.32 -6.30
CA ARG A 96 4.74 0.41 -5.30
C ARG A 96 5.24 0.47 -3.87
N VAL A 97 6.10 -0.47 -3.48
CA VAL A 97 6.61 -0.55 -2.12
C VAL A 97 7.43 0.68 -1.78
N LEU A 98 8.29 1.12 -2.70
CA LEU A 98 9.10 2.32 -2.52
C LEU A 98 8.22 3.57 -2.36
N SER A 99 7.26 3.75 -3.26
CA SER A 99 6.34 4.89 -3.25
C SER A 99 5.45 4.91 -2.01
N ALA A 100 4.91 3.76 -1.62
CA ALA A 100 4.12 3.61 -0.40
C ALA A 100 4.95 3.95 0.85
N SER A 101 6.22 3.55 0.89
CA SER A 101 7.12 3.87 2.00
C SER A 101 7.44 5.37 2.10
N GLY A 102 7.65 6.03 0.97
CA GLY A 102 7.86 7.48 0.93
C GLY A 102 6.62 8.26 1.35
N LEU A 103 5.44 7.87 0.86
CA LEU A 103 4.17 8.45 1.29
C LEU A 103 3.90 8.20 2.79
N LEU A 104 4.27 7.03 3.32
CA LEU A 104 4.17 6.75 4.75
C LEU A 104 5.03 7.72 5.57
N ALA A 105 6.26 7.99 5.14
CA ALA A 105 7.14 8.95 5.81
C ALA A 105 6.51 10.36 5.84
N ILE A 106 5.86 10.79 4.75
CA ILE A 106 5.13 12.06 4.70
C ILE A 106 3.94 12.04 5.67
N MET A 107 3.18 10.95 5.74
CA MET A 107 2.07 10.82 6.68
C MET A 107 2.52 10.82 8.14
N MET A 108 3.71 10.31 8.46
CA MET A 108 4.27 10.45 9.81
C MET A 108 4.45 11.92 10.21
N GLY A 109 4.85 12.78 9.25
CA GLY A 109 4.91 14.23 9.47
C GLY A 109 3.52 14.84 9.73
N ALA A 110 2.51 14.41 9.00
CA ALA A 110 1.12 14.85 9.21
C ALA A 110 0.56 14.39 10.57
N ILE A 111 0.86 13.16 11.00
CA ILE A 111 0.49 12.65 12.32
C ILE A 111 1.20 13.48 13.40
N TYR A 112 2.50 13.73 13.25
CA TYR A 112 3.24 14.56 14.19
C TYR A 112 2.61 15.96 14.34
N PHE A 113 2.23 16.59 13.23
CA PHE A 113 1.54 17.88 13.25
C PHE A 113 0.26 17.84 14.08
N HIS A 114 -0.64 16.88 13.83
CA HIS A 114 -1.92 16.82 14.55
C HIS A 114 -1.79 16.51 16.04
N PHE A 115 -0.73 15.84 16.47
CA PHE A 115 -0.49 15.56 17.89
C PHE A 115 0.15 16.73 18.65
N ASN A 116 0.94 17.57 17.97
CA ASN A 116 1.71 18.63 18.62
C ASN A 116 1.10 20.03 18.44
N TYR A 117 0.33 20.26 17.38
CA TYR A 117 -0.19 21.59 17.00
C TYR A 117 -1.72 21.66 16.92
N GLU A 118 -2.42 20.52 16.85
CA GLU A 118 -3.88 20.46 16.79
C GLU A 118 -4.45 19.44 17.81
N MET A 119 -5.77 19.21 17.74
CA MET A 119 -6.40 18.14 18.50
C MET A 119 -6.03 16.77 17.92
N PRO A 120 -5.61 15.79 18.74
CA PRO A 120 -5.23 14.45 18.27
C PRO A 120 -6.33 13.71 17.49
N MET A 121 -7.61 14.06 17.72
CA MET A 121 -8.73 13.49 16.96
C MET A 121 -8.68 13.84 15.47
N ASN A 122 -8.05 14.95 15.09
CA ASN A 122 -7.85 15.33 13.69
C ASN A 122 -6.79 14.46 13.00
N ALA A 123 -6.02 13.66 13.74
CA ALA A 123 -5.05 12.72 13.16
C ALA A 123 -5.70 11.49 12.52
N LEU A 124 -7.00 11.25 12.74
CA LEU A 124 -7.71 10.07 12.22
C LEU A 124 -7.58 9.86 10.70
N PRO A 125 -7.70 10.88 9.84
CA PRO A 125 -7.49 10.73 8.40
C PRO A 125 -6.03 10.36 8.07
N ALA A 126 -5.05 10.97 8.73
CA ALA A 126 -3.64 10.65 8.50
C ALA A 126 -3.30 9.21 8.92
N LEU A 127 -3.89 8.73 10.02
CA LEU A 127 -3.75 7.35 10.49
C LEU A 127 -4.41 6.35 9.54
N SER A 128 -5.61 6.65 9.03
CA SER A 128 -6.31 5.75 8.11
C SER A 128 -5.59 5.62 6.77
N LEU A 129 -5.06 6.72 6.22
CA LEU A 129 -4.22 6.70 5.03
C LEU A 129 -2.91 5.93 5.26
N SER A 130 -2.27 6.14 6.40
CA SER A 130 -1.06 5.40 6.79
C SER A 130 -1.30 3.89 6.88
N ALA A 131 -2.42 3.48 7.49
CA ALA A 131 -2.82 2.08 7.56
C ALA A 131 -3.07 1.49 6.16
N GLY A 132 -3.70 2.26 5.27
CA GLY A 132 -3.90 1.87 3.87
C GLY A 132 -2.59 1.67 3.10
N LEU A 133 -1.62 2.59 3.26
CA LEU A 133 -0.29 2.45 2.66
C LEU A 133 0.47 1.23 3.20
N PHE A 134 0.41 1.00 4.52
CA PHE A 134 1.01 -0.17 5.14
C PHE A 134 0.37 -1.47 4.62
N LEU A 135 -0.95 -1.48 4.44
CA LEU A 135 -1.67 -2.60 3.85
C LEU A 135 -1.20 -2.87 2.42
N ILE A 136 -1.00 -1.83 1.58
CA ILE A 136 -0.48 -2.00 0.22
C ILE A 136 0.89 -2.69 0.25
N ILE A 137 1.82 -2.23 1.10
CA ILE A 137 3.16 -2.82 1.21
C ILE A 137 3.05 -4.32 1.56
N LYS A 138 2.23 -4.66 2.56
CA LYS A 138 2.06 -6.05 2.97
C LYS A 138 1.37 -6.90 1.91
N LEU A 139 0.44 -6.32 1.16
CA LEU A 139 -0.32 -7.02 0.14
C LEU A 139 0.53 -7.31 -1.10
N ASP A 140 1.34 -6.34 -1.53
CA ASP A 140 2.29 -6.48 -2.63
C ASP A 140 3.34 -7.56 -2.33
N GLU A 141 3.95 -7.51 -1.14
CA GLU A 141 4.88 -8.53 -0.65
C GLU A 141 4.21 -9.93 -0.61
N THR A 142 2.93 -9.99 -0.25
CA THR A 142 2.17 -11.24 -0.22
C THR A 142 1.94 -11.77 -1.64
N ILE A 143 1.44 -10.95 -2.56
CA ILE A 143 1.17 -11.34 -3.95
C ILE A 143 2.44 -11.87 -4.63
N GLU A 144 3.58 -11.20 -4.45
CA GLU A 144 4.85 -11.68 -5.01
C GLU A 144 5.27 -13.05 -4.47
N ARG A 145 5.08 -13.29 -3.16
CA ARG A 145 5.35 -14.61 -2.55
C ARG A 145 4.43 -15.68 -3.14
N LEU A 146 3.16 -15.36 -3.39
CA LEU A 146 2.19 -16.28 -4.01
C LEU A 146 2.58 -16.63 -5.44
N VAL A 147 2.87 -15.62 -6.26
CA VAL A 147 3.25 -15.83 -7.66
C VAL A 147 4.53 -16.67 -7.76
N ARG A 148 5.51 -16.43 -6.88
CA ARG A 148 6.73 -17.26 -6.80
C ARG A 148 6.42 -18.70 -6.42
N PHE A 149 5.57 -18.93 -5.43
CA PHE A 149 5.18 -20.27 -5.00
C PHE A 149 4.41 -21.03 -6.09
N GLN A 150 3.48 -20.37 -6.79
CA GLN A 150 2.78 -20.95 -7.94
C GLN A 150 3.74 -21.38 -9.06
N ARG A 151 4.75 -20.53 -9.34
CA ARG A 151 5.77 -20.83 -10.33
C ARG A 151 6.57 -22.09 -9.97
N GLN A 152 6.92 -22.26 -8.69
CA GLN A 152 7.64 -23.45 -8.22
C GLN A 152 6.80 -24.73 -8.37
N LEU A 153 5.51 -24.68 -8.03
CA LEU A 153 4.61 -25.83 -8.21
C LEU A 153 4.44 -26.21 -9.69
N ALA A 154 4.30 -25.22 -10.57
CA ALA A 154 4.21 -25.47 -12.01
C ALA A 154 5.45 -26.16 -12.57
N LEU A 155 6.65 -25.73 -12.14
CA LEU A 155 7.92 -26.33 -12.54
C LEU A 155 8.08 -27.77 -12.01
N SER A 156 7.67 -28.03 -10.77
CA SER A 156 7.71 -29.37 -10.19
C SER A 156 6.79 -30.35 -10.95
N ARG A 157 5.64 -29.89 -11.46
CA ARG A 157 4.71 -30.73 -12.21
C ARG A 157 5.24 -31.08 -13.60
N SER A 158 6.00 -30.20 -14.25
CA SER A 158 6.62 -30.49 -15.55
C SER A 158 7.84 -31.43 -15.48
N ALA A 159 8.33 -31.72 -14.27
CA ALA A 159 9.49 -32.60 -14.05
C ALA A 159 9.11 -34.07 -13.84
N PHE A 160 7.82 -34.40 -13.80
CA PHE A 160 7.27 -35.76 -13.68
C PHE A 160 6.39 -36.06 -14.88
#